data_AF-A0A2Z6S7G6-F1
#
_entry.id   AF-A0A2Z6S7G6-F1
#
_cell.length_a   1.000
_cell.length_b   1.000
_cell.length_c   1.000
_cell.angle_alpha   90.00
_cell.angle_beta   90.00
_cell.angle_gamma   90.00
#
_symmetry.space_group_name_H-M   'P 1'
#
loop_
_entity.id
_entity.type
_entity.pdbx_description
1 polymer ?
#
loop_
_entity_poly.entity_id
_entity_poly.type
_entity_poly.pdbx_seq_one_letter_code
_entity_poly.pdbx_strand_id
1 'polypeptide(L)'
;MIIDELYRKILRIGKRTNYRSEELRRKFLDALLLPWLEKAEDIGEHLPLDELAKKLYEIELRRIARHKRDKISDLLVSNRASRTSRKRNIRS
;
A
#
# COMPACT_ATOMS: atom_id res chain seq x y z
N MET A 1 0.46 0.91 7.80
CA MET A 1 0.99 2.29 7.73
C MET A 1 0.73 2.79 6.32
N ILE A 2 0.19 4.01 6.17
CA ILE A 2 -0.15 4.59 4.86
C ILE A 2 1.00 5.52 4.43
N ILE A 3 1.47 5.38 3.19
CA ILE A 3 2.63 6.12 2.67
C ILE A 3 2.40 7.64 2.69
N ASP A 4 1.18 8.10 2.42
CA ASP A 4 0.79 9.52 2.52
C ASP A 4 0.95 10.07 3.95
N GLU A 5 0.60 9.28 4.97
CA GLU A 5 0.72 9.71 6.37
C GLU A 5 2.19 9.86 6.77
N LEU A 6 3.03 8.92 6.36
CA LEU A 6 4.48 8.99 6.56
C LEU A 6 5.07 10.23 5.87
N TYR A 7 4.71 10.45 4.60
CA TYR A 7 5.16 11.61 3.82
C TYR A 7 4.78 12.94 4.50
N ARG A 8 3.52 13.09 4.93
CA ARG A 8 3.08 14.31 5.64
C ARG A 8 3.80 14.51 6.97
N LYS A 9 4.11 13.44 7.69
CA LYS A 9 4.85 13.50 8.96
C LYS A 9 6.29 13.98 8.74
N ILE A 10 6.97 13.42 7.73
CA ILE A 10 8.32 13.83 7.33
C ILE A 10 8.33 15.30 6.91
N LEU A 11 7.36 15.75 6.10
CA LEU A 11 7.25 17.16 5.69
C LEU A 11 7.04 18.11 6.88
N ARG A 12 6.21 17.73 7.85
CA ARG A 12 6.00 18.51 9.07
C ARG A 12 7.28 18.67 9.88
N ILE A 13 8.09 17.61 9.96
CA ILE A 13 9.40 17.66 10.63
C ILE A 13 10.34 18.57 9.84
N GLY A 14 10.45 18.38 8.51
CA GLY A 14 11.33 19.20 7.66
C GLY A 14 11.07 20.69 7.73
N LYS A 15 9.79 21.10 7.77
CA LYS A 15 9.41 22.50 7.97
C LYS A 15 9.86 23.06 9.32
N ARG A 16 9.95 22.23 10.35
CA ARG A 16 10.31 22.65 11.72
C ARG A 16 11.82 22.68 11.96
N THR A 17 12.56 21.80 11.29
CA THR A 17 14.01 21.62 11.48
C THR A 17 14.87 22.18 10.35
N ASN A 18 14.26 22.72 9.29
CA ASN A 18 14.94 23.25 8.10
C ASN A 18 15.83 22.21 7.39
N TYR A 19 15.37 20.94 7.33
CA TYR A 19 16.10 19.89 6.63
C TYR A 19 16.13 20.10 5.12
N ARG A 20 17.24 19.72 4.48
CA ARG A 20 17.32 19.67 3.02
C ARG A 20 16.46 18.53 2.46
N SER A 21 16.02 18.67 1.21
CA SER A 21 15.19 17.69 0.53
C SER A 21 15.81 16.29 0.50
N GLU A 22 17.14 16.18 0.37
CA GLU A 22 17.87 14.90 0.40
C GLU A 22 17.80 14.22 1.77
N GLU A 23 17.93 14.98 2.87
CA GLU A 23 17.82 14.43 4.23
C GLU A 23 16.40 13.97 4.52
N LEU A 24 15.40 14.72 4.07
CA LEU A 24 14.00 14.31 4.18
C LEU A 24 13.74 13.04 3.38
N ARG A 25 14.33 12.93 2.19
CA ARG A 25 14.24 11.73 1.36
C ARG A 25 14.84 10.53 2.07
N ARG A 26 16.06 10.66 2.61
CA ARG A 26 16.71 9.59 3.36
C ARG A 26 15.88 9.16 4.57
N LYS A 27 15.38 10.10 5.36
CA LYS A 27 14.49 9.80 6.50
C LYS A 27 13.17 9.14 6.09
N PHE A 28 12.64 9.50 4.93
CA PHE A 28 11.44 8.87 4.38
C PHE A 28 11.73 7.42 3.96
N LEU A 29 12.85 7.16 3.28
CA LEU A 29 13.30 5.83 2.91
C LEU A 29 13.62 4.96 4.13
N ASP A 30 14.33 5.50 5.13
CA ASP A 30 14.64 4.79 6.39
C ASP A 30 13.39 4.40 7.17
N ALA A 31 12.30 5.18 7.04
CA ALA A 31 11.03 4.92 7.69
C ALA A 31 10.09 4.06 6.85
N LEU A 32 10.42 3.76 5.59
CA LEU A 32 9.65 2.83 4.77
C LEU A 32 9.90 1.39 5.23
N LEU A 33 8.87 0.55 5.11
CA LEU A 33 9.01 -0.88 5.32
C LEU A 33 9.87 -1.47 4.19
N LEU A 34 10.69 -2.48 4.49
CA LEU A 34 11.54 -3.21 3.53
C LEU A 34 10.88 -3.50 2.17
N PRO A 35 9.62 -4.01 2.09
CA PRO A 35 8.97 -4.30 0.80
C PRO A 35 8.66 -3.06 -0.05
N TRP A 36 8.58 -1.89 0.59
CA TRP A 36 8.41 -0.60 -0.09
C TRP A 36 9.74 0.06 -0.42
N LEU A 37 10.80 -0.25 0.32
CA LEU A 37 12.15 0.22 0.04
C LEU A 37 12.65 -0.34 -1.30
N GLU A 38 12.55 -1.66 -1.51
CA GLU A 38 12.90 -2.30 -2.79
C GLU A 38 12.12 -1.69 -3.96
N LYS A 39 10.82 -1.44 -3.76
CA LYS A 39 10.00 -0.74 -4.75
C LYS A 39 10.45 0.70 -4.97
N ALA A 40 10.85 1.42 -3.93
CA ALA A 40 11.29 2.79 -4.04
C ALA A 40 12.61 2.89 -4.84
N GLU A 41 13.52 1.94 -4.64
CA GLU A 41 14.76 1.79 -5.40
C GLU A 41 14.46 1.48 -6.89
N ASP A 42 13.54 0.55 -7.16
CA ASP A 42 13.13 0.16 -8.52
C ASP A 42 12.39 1.28 -9.28
N ILE A 43 11.59 2.10 -8.59
CA ILE A 43 10.78 3.16 -9.21
C ILE A 43 11.61 4.39 -9.60
N GLY A 44 12.73 4.62 -8.93
CA GLY A 44 13.67 5.67 -9.31
C GLY A 44 14.40 6.26 -8.12
N GLU A 45 15.65 5.84 -7.95
CA GLU A 45 16.62 6.43 -7.03
C GLU A 45 16.79 7.94 -7.24
N HIS A 46 16.52 8.47 -8.43
CA HIS A 46 16.72 9.88 -8.77
C HIS A 46 15.46 10.74 -8.68
N LEU A 47 14.31 10.16 -8.33
CA LEU A 47 13.08 10.93 -8.21
C LEU A 47 13.11 11.82 -6.96
N PRO A 48 12.58 13.05 -7.06
CA PRO A 48 12.41 13.89 -5.90
C PRO A 48 11.39 13.25 -4.94
N LEU A 49 11.50 13.59 -3.65
CA LEU A 49 10.75 12.94 -2.57
C LEU A 49 9.22 12.98 -2.80
N ASP A 50 8.70 14.07 -3.33
CA ASP A 50 7.28 14.26 -3.63
C ASP A 50 6.80 13.33 -4.74
N GLU A 51 7.53 13.20 -5.84
CA GLU A 51 7.20 12.27 -6.93
C GLU A 51 7.31 10.82 -6.48
N LEU A 52 8.38 10.49 -5.73
CA LEU A 52 8.59 9.15 -5.18
C LEU A 52 7.44 8.76 -4.25
N ALA A 53 7.08 9.64 -3.31
CA ALA A 53 5.97 9.41 -2.39
C ALA A 53 4.64 9.24 -3.13
N LYS A 54 4.38 10.05 -4.16
CA LYS A 54 3.17 9.95 -4.98
C LYS A 54 3.07 8.61 -5.69
N LYS A 55 4.13 8.16 -6.36
CA LYS A 55 4.15 6.86 -7.06
C LYS A 55 3.95 5.69 -6.11
N LEU A 56 4.63 5.72 -4.96
CA LEU A 56 4.47 4.69 -3.93
C LEU A 56 3.04 4.66 -3.37
N TYR A 57 2.44 5.82 -3.12
CA TYR A 57 1.06 5.94 -2.69
C TYR A 57 0.06 5.40 -3.71
N GLU A 58 0.26 5.67 -5.01
CA GLU A 58 -0.58 5.10 -6.07
C GLU A 58 -0.52 3.57 -6.11
N ILE A 59 0.67 2.99 -5.90
CA ILE A 59 0.84 1.53 -5.83
C ILE A 59 0.12 0.98 -4.59
N GLU A 60 0.19 1.67 -3.46
CA GLU A 60 -0.50 1.28 -2.22
C GLU A 60 -2.02 1.27 -2.43
N LEU A 61 -2.57 2.32 -3.05
CA LEU A 61 -3.99 2.40 -3.39
C LEU A 61 -4.42 1.27 -4.32
N ARG A 62 -3.64 0.99 -5.37
CA ARG A 62 -3.92 -0.13 -6.29
C ARG A 62 -3.89 -1.47 -5.56
N ARG A 63 -2.94 -1.68 -4.65
CA ARG A 63 -2.83 -2.90 -3.84
C ARG A 63 -4.04 -3.08 -2.92
N ILE A 64 -4.46 -2.01 -2.23
CA ILE A 64 -5.66 -2.03 -1.38
C ILE A 64 -6.91 -2.32 -2.22
N ALA A 65 -7.06 -1.67 -3.38
CA ALA A 65 -8.19 -1.87 -4.27
C ALA A 65 -8.27 -3.32 -4.79
N ARG A 66 -7.13 -3.91 -5.20
CA ARG A 66 -7.05 -5.33 -5.59
C ARG A 66 -7.43 -6.25 -4.43
N HIS A 67 -6.81 -6.05 -3.27
CA HIS A 67 -7.09 -6.87 -2.09
C HIS A 67 -8.57 -6.84 -1.68
N LYS A 68 -9.22 -5.66 -1.76
CA LYS A 68 -10.67 -5.55 -1.51
C LYS A 68 -11.50 -6.32 -2.54
N ARG A 69 -11.12 -6.30 -3.83
CA ARG A 69 -11.80 -7.06 -4.89
C ARG A 69 -11.61 -8.56 -4.70
N ASP A 70 -10.39 -9.01 -4.40
CA ASP A 70 -10.09 -10.42 -4.20
C ASP A 70 -10.84 -10.98 -2.99
N LYS A 71 -10.88 -10.22 -1.89
CA LYS A 71 -11.68 -10.59 -0.70
C LYS A 71 -13.17 -10.73 -1.00
N ILE A 72 -13.73 -9.88 -1.87
CA ILE A 72 -15.12 -10.01 -2.34
C ILE A 72 -15.28 -11.27 -3.20
N SER A 73 -14.34 -11.53 -4.11
CA SER A 73 -14.33 -12.73 -4.95
C SER A 73 -14.28 -14.01 -4.13
N ASP A 74 -13.39 -14.11 -3.14
CA ASP A 74 -13.27 -15.28 -2.25
C ASP A 74 -14.56 -15.52 -1.45
N LEU A 75 -15.19 -14.44 -0.96
CA LEU A 75 -16.44 -14.53 -0.22
C LEU A 75 -17.61 -14.99 -1.11
N LEU A 76 -17.63 -14.58 -2.38
CA LEU A 76 -18.63 -15.00 -3.36
C LEU A 76 -18.42 -16.45 -3.82
N VAL A 77 -17.17 -16.87 -4.02
CA VAL A 77 -16.81 -18.25 -4.35
C VAL A 77 -17.17 -19.18 -3.20
N SER A 78 -16.86 -18.80 -1.96
CA SER A 78 -17.17 -19.57 -0.75
C SER A 78 -18.69 -19.69 -0.53
N ASN A 79 -19.46 -18.60 -0.72
CA ASN A 79 -20.93 -18.64 -0.65
C ASN A 79 -21.58 -19.49 -1.74
N ARG A 80 -20.99 -19.57 -2.95
CA ARG A 80 -21.43 -20.50 -3.98
C ARG A 80 -21.21 -21.95 -3.55
N ALA A 81 -20.01 -22.27 -3.05
CA ALA A 81 -19.68 -23.62 -2.58
C ALA A 81 -20.60 -24.09 -1.43
N SER A 82 -20.91 -23.21 -0.46
CA SER A 82 -21.83 -23.56 0.66
C SER A 82 -23.28 -23.79 0.22
N ARG A 83 -23.75 -23.12 -0.83
CA ARG A 83 -25.12 -23.31 -1.36
C ARG A 83 -25.30 -24.62 -2.11
N THR A 84 -24.24 -25.13 -2.75
CA THR A 84 -24.27 -26.43 -3.43
C THR A 84 -24.28 -27.60 -2.43
N SER A 85 -23.57 -27.49 -1.31
CA SER A 85 -23.54 -28.53 -0.26
C SER A 85 -24.86 -28.64 0.52
N ARG A 86 -25.65 -27.57 0.60
CA ARG A 86 -26.97 -27.59 1.26
C ARG A 86 -28.10 -28.20 0.42
N LYS A 87 -27.95 -28.31 -0.91
CA LYS A 87 -28.98 -28.88 -1.80
C LYS A 87 -28.91 -30.40 -1.95
N ARG A 88 -27.89 -31.06 -1.40
CA ARG A 88 -27.69 -32.53 -1.47
C ARG A 88 -28.26 -33.30 -0.28
N ASN A 89 -29.09 -32.70 0.56
CA ASN A 89 -29.60 -33.35 1.78
C ASN A 89 -31.15 -33.37 1.90
N ILE A 90 -31.87 -33.29 0.77
CA ILE A 90 -33.35 -33.35 0.74
C ILE A 90 -33.84 -34.43 -0.25
N ARG A 91 -33.08 -35.52 -0.38
CA ARG A 91 -33.52 -36.74 -1.08
C ARG A 91 -32.93 -37.96 -0.37
N SER A 92 -33.55 -38.39 0.71
CA SER A 92 -33.49 -39.76 1.24
C SER A 92 -34.88 -40.10 1.75
#